data_AF-A0AAW4KXA8-F1
#
_entry.id   AF-A0AAW4KXA8-F1
#
_cell.length_a   1.000
_cell.length_b   1.000
_cell.length_c   1.000
_cell.angle_alpha   90.00
_cell.angle_beta   90.00
_cell.angle_gamma   90.00
#
_symmetry.space_group_name_H-M   'P 1'
#
loop_
_entity.id
_entity.type
_entity.pdbx_description
1 polymer ?
#
loop_
_entity_poly.entity_id
_entity_poly.type
_entity_poly.pdbx_seq_one_letter_code
_entity_poly.pdbx_strand_id
1 'polypeptide(L)'
;AWEELAAQGEASTASSKWLLEHLLQQEQADRAVRSVNHQMNMAKLPMHRDLAGFDFSASSADARLIKELSSLEFTETAQNVVFIGGPGTGKTHLASA
;
A
#
# COMPACT_ATOMS: atom_id res chain seq x y z
N ALA A 1 25.56 17.73 -22.13
CA ALA A 1 25.72 16.30 -21.79
C ALA A 1 24.76 15.39 -22.56
N TRP A 2 23.47 15.23 -22.18
CA TRP A 2 22.53 14.38 -22.95
C TRP A 2 22.20 14.94 -24.34
N GLU A 3 22.08 16.27 -24.45
CA GLU A 3 21.84 16.95 -25.74
C GLU A 3 23.02 16.81 -26.72
N GLU A 4 24.26 16.78 -26.22
CA GLU A 4 25.47 16.57 -27.05
C GLU A 4 25.59 15.13 -27.56
N LEU A 5 25.13 14.14 -26.78
CA LEU A 5 25.16 12.73 -27.16
C LEU A 5 24.08 12.40 -28.21
N ALA A 6 22.91 13.05 -28.10
CA ALA A 6 21.81 12.92 -29.06
C ALA A 6 22.20 13.46 -30.45
N ALA A 7 23.02 14.52 -30.49
CA ALA A 7 23.51 15.12 -31.73
C ALA A 7 24.52 14.25 -32.52
N GLN A 8 25.10 13.22 -31.90
CA GLN A 8 26.14 12.36 -32.51
C GLN A 8 25.61 11.07 -33.17
N GLY A 9 24.32 10.74 -32.99
CA GLY A 9 23.70 9.57 -33.62
C GLY A 9 22.34 9.24 -33.00
N GLU A 10 21.27 9.50 -33.76
CA GLU A 10 19.90 9.51 -33.24
C GLU A 10 19.34 8.11 -32.90
N ALA A 11 19.58 7.09 -33.74
CA ALA A 11 18.88 5.80 -33.61
C ALA A 11 19.36 4.95 -32.42
N SER A 12 20.68 4.82 -32.22
CA SER A 12 21.26 4.00 -31.14
C SER A 12 21.05 4.64 -29.77
N THR A 13 21.21 5.96 -29.69
CA THR A 13 21.03 6.73 -28.45
C THR A 13 19.56 6.76 -28.03
N ALA A 14 18.62 6.90 -28.97
CA ALA A 14 17.19 6.82 -28.67
C ALA A 14 16.77 5.43 -28.17
N SER A 15 17.25 4.35 -28.80
CA SER A 15 16.98 2.97 -28.35
C SER A 15 17.52 2.72 -26.95
N SER A 16 18.72 3.21 -26.65
CA SER A 16 19.34 3.07 -25.33
C SER A 16 18.58 3.85 -24.26
N LYS A 17 18.15 5.08 -24.58
CA LYS A 17 17.32 5.90 -23.68
C LYS A 17 16.00 5.22 -23.35
N TRP A 18 15.28 4.74 -24.38
CA TRP A 18 14.02 4.03 -24.20
C TRP A 18 14.19 2.80 -23.29
N LEU A 19 15.24 2.02 -23.52
CA LEU A 19 15.54 0.83 -22.70
C LEU A 19 15.79 1.21 -21.24
N LEU A 20 16.60 2.24 -20.99
CA LEU A 20 16.90 2.70 -19.62
C LEU A 20 15.66 3.24 -18.90
N GLU A 21 14.82 4.01 -19.60
CA GLU A 21 13.55 4.50 -19.04
C GLU A 21 12.62 3.33 -18.67
N HIS A 22 12.53 2.33 -19.55
CA HIS A 22 11.71 1.16 -19.29
C HIS A 22 12.24 0.34 -18.09
N LEU A 23 13.55 0.10 -18.03
CA LEU A 23 14.18 -0.59 -16.90
C LEU A 23 14.00 0.17 -15.58
N LEU A 24 14.09 1.50 -15.61
CA LEU A 24 13.88 2.32 -14.42
C LEU A 24 12.43 2.25 -13.92
N GLN A 25 11.46 2.27 -14.84
CA GLN A 25 10.04 2.08 -14.50
C GLN A 25 9.78 0.72 -13.87
N GLN A 26 10.39 -0.35 -14.42
CA GLN A 26 10.28 -1.70 -13.85
C GLN A 26 10.90 -1.78 -12.46
N GLU A 27 12.12 -1.27 -12.26
CA GLU A 27 12.76 -1.27 -10.94
C GLU A 27 11.97 -0.43 -9.92
N GLN A 28 11.34 0.67 -10.33
CA GLN A 28 10.48 1.45 -9.45
C GLN A 28 9.24 0.63 -9.00
N ALA A 29 8.60 -0.07 -9.93
CA ALA A 29 7.47 -0.95 -9.62
C ALA A 29 7.89 -2.09 -8.68
N ASP A 30 9.02 -2.75 -8.98
CA ASP A 30 9.56 -3.83 -8.14
C ASP A 30 9.92 -3.34 -6.73
N ARG A 31 10.50 -2.15 -6.63
CA ARG A 31 10.85 -1.54 -5.34
C ARG A 31 9.61 -1.25 -4.50
N ALA A 32 8.53 -0.76 -5.11
CA ALA A 32 7.26 -0.53 -4.42
C ALA A 32 6.69 -1.84 -3.87
N VAL A 33 6.67 -2.91 -4.68
CA VAL A 33 6.21 -4.24 -4.25
C VAL A 33 7.08 -4.80 -3.11
N ARG A 34 8.41 -4.70 -3.24
CA ARG A 34 9.35 -5.15 -2.19
C ARG A 34 9.14 -4.36 -0.89
N SER A 35 8.89 -3.06 -0.97
CA SER A 35 8.63 -2.22 0.21
C SER A 35 7.36 -2.65 0.95
N VAL A 36 6.25 -2.85 0.23
CA VAL A 36 4.99 -3.34 0.81
C VAL A 36 5.19 -4.71 1.46
N ASN A 37 5.82 -5.66 0.75
CA ASN A 37 6.09 -7.00 1.29
C ASN A 37 6.96 -6.95 2.55
N HIS A 38 7.95 -6.06 2.59
CA HIS A 38 8.80 -5.90 3.75
C HIS A 38 8.01 -5.36 4.95
N GLN A 39 7.19 -4.33 4.76
CA GLN A 39 6.35 -3.76 5.81
C GLN A 39 5.33 -4.78 6.35
N MET A 40 4.68 -5.54 5.47
CA MET A 40 3.76 -6.62 5.87
C MET A 40 4.46 -7.70 6.70
N ASN A 41 5.67 -8.11 6.31
CA ASN A 41 6.46 -9.07 7.08
C ASN A 41 6.89 -8.50 8.45
N MET A 42 7.25 -7.22 8.51
CA MET A 42 7.63 -6.55 9.76
C MET A 42 6.45 -6.37 10.72
N ALA A 43 5.23 -6.20 10.21
CA ALA A 43 4.04 -6.01 11.03
C ALA A 43 3.69 -7.25 11.89
N LYS A 44 4.15 -8.45 11.50
CA LYS A 44 3.95 -9.72 12.23
C LYS A 44 2.49 -9.97 12.64
N LEU A 45 1.55 -9.54 11.81
CA LEU A 45 0.14 -9.78 12.04
C LEU A 45 -0.13 -11.29 11.91
N PRO A 46 -0.87 -11.90 12.85
CA PRO A 46 -1.00 -13.36 12.95
C PRO A 46 -1.75 -14.00 11.78
N MET A 47 -2.61 -13.24 11.09
CA MET A 47 -3.28 -13.65 9.86
C MET A 47 -3.47 -12.44 8.96
N HIS A 48 -3.32 -12.63 7.64
CA HIS A 48 -3.77 -11.65 6.68
C HIS A 48 -5.30 -11.58 6.75
N ARG A 49 -5.82 -10.46 7.24
CA ARG A 49 -7.24 -10.16 7.32
C ARG A 49 -7.49 -8.95 6.43
N ASP A 50 -8.63 -8.91 5.78
CA ASP A 50 -9.07 -7.74 5.03
C ASP A 50 -10.44 -7.29 5.54
N LEU A 51 -10.78 -6.03 5.25
CA LEU A 51 -12.10 -5.50 5.54
C LEU A 51 -13.16 -6.08 4.59
N ALA A 52 -12.75 -6.51 3.39
CA ALA A 52 -13.66 -7.08 2.39
C ALA A 52 -14.30 -8.41 2.85
N GLY A 53 -13.56 -9.22 3.60
CA GLY A 53 -14.04 -10.48 4.19
C GLY A 53 -14.62 -10.33 5.61
N PHE A 54 -14.80 -9.11 6.12
CA PHE A 54 -15.35 -8.91 7.47
C PHE A 54 -16.88 -8.93 7.47
N ASP A 55 -17.47 -9.81 8.28
CA ASP A 55 -18.93 -9.87 8.47
C ASP A 55 -19.38 -8.85 9.54
N PHE A 56 -19.84 -7.70 9.07
CA PHE A 56 -20.40 -6.65 9.93
C PHE A 56 -21.72 -7.04 10.60
N SER A 57 -22.45 -8.04 10.09
CA SER A 57 -23.70 -8.50 10.73
C SER A 57 -23.45 -9.24 12.04
N ALA A 58 -22.27 -9.85 12.17
CA ALA A 58 -21.80 -10.53 13.37
C ALA A 58 -21.01 -9.62 14.32
N SER A 59 -20.86 -8.32 14.01
CA SER A 59 -20.12 -7.35 14.81
C SER A 59 -21.03 -6.22 15.30
N SER A 60 -20.67 -5.64 16.45
CA SER A 60 -21.30 -4.41 16.95
C SER A 60 -20.66 -3.13 16.40
N ALA A 61 -19.67 -3.25 15.51
CA ALA A 61 -18.96 -2.12 14.94
C ALA A 61 -19.83 -1.39 13.89
N ASP A 62 -19.75 -0.06 13.87
CA ASP A 62 -20.42 0.76 12.86
C ASP A 62 -19.69 0.63 11.52
N ALA A 63 -20.30 -0.09 10.57
CA ALA A 63 -19.73 -0.33 9.25
C ALA A 63 -19.44 0.95 8.46
N ARG A 64 -20.21 2.02 8.66
CA ARG A 64 -19.98 3.31 8.00
C ARG A 64 -18.73 3.97 8.55
N LEU A 65 -18.56 3.99 9.87
CA LEU A 65 -17.37 4.52 10.53
C LEU A 65 -16.12 3.71 10.13
N ILE A 66 -16.20 2.38 10.12
CA ILE A 66 -15.07 1.54 9.69
C ILE A 66 -14.67 1.82 8.24
N LYS A 67 -15.65 2.03 7.35
CA LYS A 67 -15.37 2.41 5.97
C LYS A 67 -14.68 3.77 5.87
N GLU A 68 -15.08 4.74 6.69
CA GLU A 68 -14.40 6.03 6.76
C GLU A 68 -12.96 5.88 7.27
N LEU A 69 -12.76 5.14 8.35
CA LEU A 69 -11.42 4.86 8.89
C LEU A 69 -10.51 4.10 7.90
N SER A 70 -11.08 3.32 6.98
CA SER A 70 -10.29 2.61 5.95
C SER A 70 -9.57 3.54 4.96
N SER A 71 -9.93 4.83 4.90
CA SER A 71 -9.17 5.82 4.11
C SER A 71 -7.81 6.16 4.73
N LEU A 72 -7.61 5.84 6.02
CA LEU A 72 -6.42 6.18 6.81
C LEU A 72 -6.17 7.69 6.99
N GLU A 73 -7.12 8.56 6.63
CA GLU A 73 -7.00 10.03 6.78
C GLU A 73 -6.76 10.47 8.24
N PHE A 74 -7.25 9.71 9.21
CA PHE A 74 -7.00 9.96 10.64
C PHE A 74 -5.51 9.92 11.00
N THR A 75 -4.68 9.23 10.22
CA THR A 75 -3.23 9.17 10.43
C THR A 75 -2.54 10.48 10.10
N GLU A 76 -3.06 11.26 9.14
CA GLU A 76 -2.51 12.56 8.75
C GLU A 76 -2.61 13.59 9.88
N THR A 77 -3.66 13.49 10.68
CA THR A 77 -3.92 14.38 11.82
C THR A 77 -3.48 13.78 13.17
N ALA A 78 -2.77 12.65 13.15
CA ALA A 78 -2.32 11.92 14.33
C ALA A 78 -3.44 11.60 15.34
N GLN A 79 -4.64 11.30 14.83
CA GLN A 79 -5.75 10.88 15.67
C GLN A 79 -5.63 9.40 16.04
N ASN A 80 -6.01 9.09 17.28
CA ASN A 80 -5.98 7.71 17.78
C ASN A 80 -7.33 7.02 17.52
N VAL A 81 -7.27 5.80 17.01
CA VAL A 81 -8.44 4.93 16.85
C VAL A 81 -8.40 3.85 17.93
N VAL A 82 -9.49 3.68 18.67
CA VAL A 82 -9.60 2.69 19.74
C VAL A 82 -10.86 1.84 19.53
N PHE A 83 -10.67 0.52 19.43
CA PHE A 83 -11.78 -0.42 19.35
C PHE A 83 -12.22 -0.88 20.74
N ILE A 84 -13.47 -0.59 21.12
CA ILE A 84 -14.04 -0.92 22.44
C ILE A 84 -15.22 -1.87 22.27
N GLY A 85 -15.29 -2.92 23.09
CA GLY A 85 -16.40 -3.88 23.08
C GLY A 85 -16.07 -5.24 23.70
N GLY A 86 -17.09 -6.05 23.97
CA GLY A 86 -16.96 -7.39 24.58
C GLY A 86 -16.12 -8.38 23.75
N PRO A 87 -15.67 -9.50 24.33
CA PRO A 87 -14.92 -10.52 23.59
C PRO A 87 -15.71 -11.06 22.39
N GLY A 88 -15.03 -11.40 21.29
CA GLY A 88 -15.66 -11.98 20.10
C GLY A 88 -16.30 -10.98 19.11
N THR A 89 -16.33 -9.67 19.40
CA THR A 89 -16.99 -8.67 18.53
C THR A 89 -16.20 -8.23 17.29
N GLY A 90 -15.12 -8.93 16.93
CA GLY A 90 -14.33 -8.64 15.72
C GLY A 90 -13.24 -7.56 15.85
N LYS A 91 -13.01 -6.98 17.04
CA LYS A 91 -12.01 -5.91 17.27
C LYS A 91 -10.61 -6.25 16.77
N THR A 92 -10.10 -7.45 17.08
CA THR A 92 -8.77 -7.88 16.63
C THR A 92 -8.70 -8.04 15.12
N HIS A 93 -9.79 -8.46 14.47
CA HIS A 93 -9.86 -8.53 13.01
C HIS A 93 -9.79 -7.11 12.44
N LEU A 94 -10.66 -6.20 12.90
CA LEU A 94 -10.70 -4.80 12.43
C LEU A 94 -9.40 -4.04 12.65
N ALA A 95 -8.66 -4.34 13.72
CA ALA A 95 -7.36 -3.71 13.99
C ALA A 95 -6.21 -4.26 13.13
N SER A 96 -6.40 -5.43 12.51
CA SER A 96 -5.36 -6.11 11.71
C SER A 96 -5.66 -6.10 10.20
N ALA A 97 -6.84 -5.60 9.81
CA ALA A 97 -7.37 -5.61 8.45
C ALA A 97 -7.30 -4.21 7.83
#